data_AF-A0A0D3VH31-F1
#
_entry.id   AF-A0A0D3VH31-F1
#
_cell.length_a   1.000
_cell.length_b   1.000
_cell.length_c   1.000
_cell.angle_alpha   90.00
_cell.angle_beta   90.00
_cell.angle_gamma   90.00
#
_symmetry.space_group_name_H-M   'P 1'
#
loop_
_entity.id
_entity.type
_entity.pdbx_description
1 polymer ?
#
loop_
_entity_poly.entity_id
_entity_poly.type
_entity_poly.pdbx_seq_one_letter_code
_entity_poly.pdbx_strand_id
1 'polypeptide(L)'
;MTYYEIQLLNKDEKFGLMALIVSSYDDSLSKGNASDEVWNKIKHYLIKDFTIHQNTIFYWALVDEELEDCFFITPLLRDVLEYKNT
;
A
#
# COMPACT_ATOMS: atom_id res chain seq x y z
N MET A 1 9.28 2.24 -9.79
CA MET A 1 9.20 1.07 -8.90
C MET A 1 10.00 -0.10 -9.47
N THR A 2 11.18 0.18 -10.01
CA THR A 2 12.02 -0.81 -10.71
C THR A 2 12.70 -1.78 -9.74
N TYR A 3 13.00 -1.35 -8.50
CA TYR A 3 13.73 -2.17 -7.54
C TYR A 3 12.92 -3.33 -6.95
N TYR A 4 11.62 -3.13 -6.68
CA TYR A 4 10.72 -4.20 -6.22
C TYR A 4 10.55 -5.32 -7.27
N GLU A 5 10.78 -5.00 -8.55
CA GLU A 5 10.51 -5.86 -9.71
C GLU A 5 11.75 -6.65 -10.20
N ILE A 6 12.94 -6.04 -10.09
CA ILE A 6 14.14 -6.50 -10.81
C ILE A 6 15.00 -7.45 -9.96
N GLN A 7 14.86 -7.43 -8.64
CA GLN A 7 15.72 -8.21 -7.75
C GLN A 7 14.99 -9.42 -7.14
N LEU A 8 15.74 -10.51 -6.91
CA LEU A 8 15.29 -11.67 -6.15
C LEU A 8 15.21 -11.30 -4.66
N LEU A 9 14.17 -10.55 -4.29
CA LEU A 9 13.87 -10.21 -2.90
C LEU A 9 13.19 -11.40 -2.22
N ASN A 10 13.65 -11.71 -1.01
CA ASN A 10 12.94 -12.64 -0.14
C ASN A 10 11.65 -11.99 0.43
N LYS A 11 10.83 -12.77 1.14
CA LYS A 11 9.52 -12.28 1.64
C LYS A 11 9.67 -11.11 2.61
N ASP A 12 10.68 -11.12 3.47
CA ASP A 12 10.89 -10.08 4.48
C ASP A 12 11.38 -8.78 3.83
N GLU A 13 12.27 -8.89 2.84
CA GLU A 13 12.72 -7.74 2.04
C GLU A 13 11.59 -7.12 1.25
N LYS A 14 10.73 -7.95 0.62
CA LYS A 14 9.52 -7.46 -0.06
C LYS A 14 8.60 -6.73 0.91
N PHE A 15 8.33 -7.32 2.07
CA PHE A 15 7.49 -6.74 3.11
C PHE A 15 8.02 -5.37 3.54
N GLY A 16 9.30 -5.30 3.93
CA GLY A 16 9.92 -4.06 4.40
C GLY A 16 9.93 -2.97 3.33
N LEU A 17 10.26 -3.32 2.08
CA LEU A 17 10.27 -2.37 0.98
C LEU A 17 8.87 -1.84 0.66
N MET A 18 7.85 -2.71 0.63
CA MET A 18 6.48 -2.28 0.37
C MET A 18 5.93 -1.42 1.51
N ALA A 19 6.23 -1.75 2.77
CA ALA A 19 5.87 -0.91 3.92
C ALA A 19 6.47 0.49 3.81
N LEU A 20 7.75 0.60 3.41
CA LEU A 20 8.40 1.89 3.16
C LEU A 20 7.75 2.65 1.99
N ILE A 21 7.42 1.96 0.90
CA ILE A 21 6.75 2.55 -0.26
C ILE A 21 5.38 3.11 0.13
N VAL A 22 4.58 2.35 0.90
CA VAL A 22 3.25 2.77 1.39
C VAL A 22 3.38 4.02 2.26
N SER A 23 4.29 4.02 3.24
CA SER A 23 4.54 5.18 4.10
C SER A 23 4.97 6.41 3.30
N SER A 24 5.88 6.23 2.33
CA SER A 24 6.34 7.34 1.48
C SER A 24 5.24 7.84 0.54
N TYR A 25 4.29 7.00 0.14
CA TYR A 25 3.19 7.39 -0.71
C TYR A 25 2.16 8.20 0.09
N ASP A 26 1.86 7.79 1.33
CA ASP A 26 1.05 8.58 2.27
C ASP A 26 1.60 10.00 2.47
N ASP A 27 2.92 10.12 2.68
CA ASP A 27 3.62 11.41 2.74
C ASP A 27 3.51 12.23 1.44
N SER A 28 3.38 11.58 0.29
CA SER A 28 3.21 12.25 -1.00
C SER A 28 1.77 12.75 -1.17
N LEU A 29 0.79 11.93 -0.75
CA LEU A 29 -0.63 12.28 -0.75
C LEU A 29 -0.88 13.50 0.14
N SER A 30 -0.32 13.53 1.35
CA SER A 30 -0.48 14.64 2.30
C SER A 30 0.05 15.98 1.76
N LYS A 31 1.01 15.93 0.82
CA LYS A 31 1.60 17.10 0.15
C LYS A 31 0.89 17.47 -1.17
N GLY A 32 -0.18 16.76 -1.54
CA GLY A 32 -0.87 16.96 -2.82
C GLY A 32 -0.11 16.45 -4.05
N ASN A 33 0.93 15.63 -3.85
CA ASN A 33 1.77 15.06 -4.92
C ASN A 33 1.30 13.65 -5.28
N ALA A 34 -0.02 13.44 -5.34
CA ALA A 34 -0.62 12.16 -5.70
C ALA A 34 -0.27 11.80 -7.16
N SER A 35 0.15 10.56 -7.39
CA SER A 35 0.37 10.01 -8.72
C SER A 35 -0.40 8.71 -8.87
N ASP A 36 -1.38 8.69 -9.77
CA ASP A 36 -2.19 7.50 -10.07
C ASP A 36 -1.33 6.39 -10.66
N GLU A 37 -0.32 6.72 -11.46
CA GLU A 37 0.60 5.74 -12.02
C GLU A 37 1.38 5.01 -10.91
N VAL A 38 1.84 5.77 -9.91
CA VAL A 38 2.54 5.20 -8.76
C VAL A 38 1.59 4.35 -7.93
N TRP A 39 0.38 4.86 -7.63
CA TRP A 39 -0.62 4.09 -6.89
C TRP A 39 -0.99 2.78 -7.59
N ASN A 40 -1.26 2.81 -8.89
CA ASN A 40 -1.63 1.62 -9.66
C ASN A 40 -0.56 0.52 -9.56
N LYS A 41 0.73 0.90 -9.53
CA LYS A 41 1.82 -0.05 -9.30
C LYS A 41 1.83 -0.57 -7.86
N ILE A 42 1.62 0.30 -6.86
CA ILE A 42 1.56 -0.10 -5.44
C ILE A 42 0.41 -1.10 -5.26
N LYS A 43 -0.80 -0.72 -5.70
CA LYS A 43 -2.01 -1.55 -5.69
C LYS A 43 -1.79 -2.89 -6.35
N HIS A 44 -1.18 -2.93 -7.54
CA HIS A 44 -0.88 -4.17 -8.24
C HIS A 44 -0.07 -5.15 -7.36
N TYR A 45 0.99 -4.67 -6.71
CA TYR A 45 1.85 -5.51 -5.88
C TYR A 45 1.24 -5.86 -4.53
N LEU A 46 0.48 -4.95 -3.91
CA LEU A 46 -0.29 -5.25 -2.70
C LEU A 46 -1.30 -6.38 -2.94
N ILE A 47 -1.96 -6.40 -4.10
CA ILE A 47 -2.90 -7.46 -4.46
C ILE A 47 -2.16 -8.75 -4.82
N LYS A 48 -1.13 -8.67 -5.67
CA LYS A 48 -0.38 -9.83 -6.16
C LYS A 48 0.31 -10.60 -5.03
N ASP A 49 0.94 -9.89 -4.10
CA ASP A 49 1.70 -10.44 -2.98
C ASP A 49 0.94 -10.26 -1.65
N PHE A 50 -0.41 -10.31 -1.67
CA PHE A 50 -1.27 -9.95 -0.54
C PHE A 50 -0.88 -10.59 0.80
N THR A 51 -0.58 -11.89 0.83
CA THR A 51 -0.22 -12.58 2.08
C THR A 51 1.08 -12.04 2.71
N ILE A 52 1.98 -11.50 1.90
CA ILE A 52 3.21 -10.84 2.38
C ILE A 52 2.85 -9.50 3.02
N HIS A 53 1.91 -8.76 2.41
CA HIS A 53 1.62 -7.37 2.75
C HIS A 53 0.38 -7.15 3.61
N GLN A 54 -0.35 -8.21 3.98
CA GLN A 54 -1.61 -8.12 4.71
C GLN A 54 -1.49 -7.24 5.97
N ASN A 55 -0.40 -7.38 6.73
CA ASN A 55 -0.18 -6.59 7.94
C ASN A 55 -0.06 -5.09 7.62
N THR A 56 0.65 -4.74 6.55
CA THR A 56 0.75 -3.36 6.07
C THR A 56 -0.63 -2.85 5.63
N ILE A 57 -1.37 -3.64 4.85
CA ILE A 57 -2.69 -3.25 4.37
C ILE A 57 -3.63 -2.98 5.54
N PHE A 58 -3.75 -3.91 6.50
CA PHE A 58 -4.66 -3.75 7.63
C PHE A 58 -4.26 -2.59 8.56
N TYR A 59 -2.97 -2.42 8.85
CA TYR A 59 -2.48 -1.33 9.70
C TYR A 59 -2.86 0.04 9.14
N TRP A 60 -2.63 0.25 7.84
CA TRP A 60 -2.86 1.55 7.20
C TRP A 60 -4.32 1.75 6.73
N ALA A 61 -5.09 0.69 6.53
CA ALA A 61 -6.50 0.78 6.16
C ALA A 61 -7.42 1.21 7.31
N LEU A 62 -6.94 1.11 8.56
CA LEU A 62 -7.66 1.52 9.78
C LEU A 62 -9.15 1.14 9.70
N VAL A 63 -9.43 -0.14 9.46
CA VAL A 63 -10.76 -0.61 9.00
C VAL A 63 -11.90 -0.28 9.97
N ASP A 64 -11.56 -0.08 11.24
CA ASP A 64 -12.50 0.19 12.33
C ASP A 64 -12.60 1.69 12.70
N GLU A 65 -11.84 2.57 12.03
CA GLU A 65 -11.80 4.01 12.32
C GLU A 65 -12.56 4.84 11.27
N GLU A 66 -13.02 6.03 11.64
CA GLU A 66 -13.62 6.98 10.70
C GLU A 66 -12.56 7.67 9.84
N LEU A 67 -12.90 8.02 8.59
CA LEU A 67 -11.93 8.57 7.61
C LEU A 67 -11.29 9.90 8.05
N GLU A 68 -11.95 10.67 8.93
CA GLU A 68 -11.49 11.99 9.35
C GLU A 68 -10.22 11.94 10.23
N ASP A 69 -9.95 10.80 10.89
CA ASP A 69 -8.79 10.58 11.75
C ASP A 69 -7.76 9.61 11.14
N CYS A 70 -7.86 9.35 9.84
CA CYS A 70 -7.06 8.34 9.14
C CYS A 70 -5.84 8.91 8.39
N PHE A 71 -4.96 8.00 7.96
CA PHE A 71 -3.89 8.32 7.02
C PHE A 71 -4.47 8.68 5.64
N PHE A 72 -3.76 9.49 4.86
CA PHE A 72 -4.21 9.88 3.51
C PHE A 72 -4.34 8.68 2.57
N ILE A 73 -3.53 7.64 2.77
CA ILE A 73 -3.59 6.39 1.98
C ILE A 73 -4.73 5.46 2.43
N THR A 74 -5.38 5.72 3.56
CA THR A 74 -6.40 4.82 4.13
C THR A 74 -7.53 4.47 3.17
N PRO A 75 -8.21 5.43 2.49
CA PRO A 75 -9.26 5.11 1.51
C PRO A 75 -8.77 4.15 0.42
N LEU A 76 -7.55 4.38 -0.08
CA LEU A 76 -6.97 3.58 -1.16
C LEU A 76 -6.71 2.14 -0.73
N LEU A 77 -6.32 1.90 0.53
CA LEU A 77 -6.10 0.56 1.04
C LEU A 77 -7.41 -0.17 1.39
N ARG A 78 -8.47 0.55 1.76
CA ARG A 78 -9.81 -0.02 1.87
C ARG A 78 -10.29 -0.54 0.51
N ASP A 79 -10.04 0.19 -0.58
CA ASP A 79 -10.33 -0.30 -1.94
C ASP A 79 -9.57 -1.60 -2.27
N VAL A 80 -8.34 -1.77 -1.75
CA VAL A 80 -7.57 -3.01 -1.93
C VAL A 80 -8.24 -4.18 -1.19
N LEU A 81 -8.72 -3.95 0.04
CA LEU A 81 -9.44 -4.96 0.81
C LEU A 81 -10.75 -5.36 0.14
N GLU A 82 -11.52 -4.39 -0.36
CA GLU A 82 -12.77 -4.64 -1.10
C GLU A 82 -12.52 -5.46 -2.37
N TYR A 83 -11.49 -5.08 -3.16
CA TYR A 83 -11.11 -5.82 -4.35
C TYR A 83 -10.74 -7.29 -4.04
N LYS A 84 -10.13 -7.56 -2.88
CA LYS A 84 -9.71 -8.92 -2.51
C LYS A 84 -10.88 -9.80 -2.03
N ASN A 85 -11.97 -9.20 -1.57
CA ASN A 85 -13.18 -9.88 -1.12
C ASN A 85 -14.16 -10.22 -2.27
N THR A 86 -13.85 -9.80 -3.50
CA THR A 86 -14.60 -10.11 -4.73
C THR A 86 -14.01 -11.32 -5.45
#